data_AF-A0AAN9XQ82-F1
#
_entry.id   AF-A0AAN9XQ82-F1
#
_cell.length_a   1.000
_cell.length_b   1.000
_cell.length_c   1.000
_cell.angle_alpha   90.00
_cell.angle_beta   90.00
_cell.angle_gamma   90.00
#
_symmetry.space_group_name_H-M   'P 1'
#
loop_
_entity.id
_entity.type
_entity.pdbx_description
1 polymer ?
#
loop_
_entity_poly.entity_id
_entity_poly.type
_entity_poly.pdbx_seq_one_letter_code
_entity_poly.pdbx_strand_id
1 'polypeptide(L)'
;MGNRFICMTRKESKDVGSRSKRMGRSQRKLVSEEELHLQALSMALQQHQLSQRFEGSMSRRIGSSRRHAVSESFSASKQVPINLENIKIKKFVLIHGEGFGAWCWYKTVALLEEAGLLPVALDLTGSGIDLTDTNSVTTLADYSKPLTVYLENLPEDEKVILVGHSIGGACISYALEHYPQKISKAIFLCATMVSDGHKPFDVFADELGSAERFMQESKFLIHGNGKEKPPTGFMFEKEQMKGLYFNQSQAKDVALAMASMRNSPLGPIMEKLSLSTDKYGAGRRFYIQTLDDHALSPDVQEKLVRENPPEGVFKIKGSDHCPFFSKPQSLHKILVEIAQIP
;
A
#
# COMPACT_ATOMS: atom_id res chain seq x y z
N MET A 1 88.32 -19.26 21.52
CA MET A 1 88.97 -20.43 20.89
C MET A 1 87.82 -21.31 20.41
N GLY A 2 87.38 -21.27 19.16
CA GLY A 2 88.16 -21.50 17.95
C GLY A 2 88.09 -23.00 17.62
N ASN A 3 87.15 -23.41 16.78
CA ASN A 3 87.40 -24.41 15.74
C ASN A 3 86.32 -24.39 14.66
N ARG A 4 86.82 -24.40 13.42
CA ARG A 4 86.16 -24.30 12.12
C ARG A 4 86.21 -25.68 11.43
N PHE A 5 85.67 -25.72 10.20
CA PHE A 5 85.71 -26.77 9.15
C PHE A 5 84.42 -27.62 9.05
N ILE A 6 83.49 -27.33 8.12
CA ILE A 6 83.47 -27.47 6.64
C ILE A 6 83.44 -28.95 6.20
N CYS A 7 82.32 -29.41 5.62
CA CYS A 7 82.25 -29.96 4.26
C CYS A 7 80.80 -30.27 3.83
N MET A 8 80.45 -29.86 2.61
CA MET A 8 79.20 -30.17 1.92
C MET A 8 79.28 -31.51 1.18
N THR A 9 78.14 -32.15 0.90
CA THR A 9 77.87 -32.81 -0.39
C THR A 9 76.36 -32.95 -0.67
N ARG A 10 76.00 -32.75 -1.94
CA ARG A 10 74.66 -32.65 -2.56
C ARG A 10 74.08 -34.03 -2.97
N LYS A 11 72.75 -34.18 -2.98
CA LYS A 11 71.85 -34.44 -4.16
C LYS A 11 70.47 -34.93 -3.69
N GLU A 12 69.41 -34.16 -3.92
CA GLU A 12 68.40 -34.28 -5.00
C GLU A 12 67.42 -35.46 -4.90
N SER A 13 66.15 -35.17 -4.66
CA SER A 13 65.01 -35.65 -5.47
C SER A 13 63.71 -34.96 -5.07
N LYS A 14 62.99 -34.47 -6.09
CA LYS A 14 61.62 -33.95 -6.04
C LYS A 14 60.65 -35.13 -5.98
N ASP A 15 59.57 -35.05 -5.20
CA ASP A 15 58.27 -35.49 -5.70
C ASP A 15 57.07 -34.83 -5.01
N VAL A 16 55.95 -34.86 -5.73
CA VAL A 16 54.80 -33.97 -5.74
C VAL A 16 53.70 -34.42 -4.76
N GLY A 17 53.25 -33.51 -3.89
CA GLY A 17 52.14 -33.74 -2.96
C GLY A 17 50.77 -33.57 -3.61
N SER A 18 50.03 -34.68 -3.76
CA SER A 18 48.65 -34.74 -4.22
C SER A 18 47.65 -34.30 -3.12
N ARG A 19 46.86 -33.25 -3.37
CA ARG A 19 45.71 -32.86 -2.53
C ARG A 19 44.42 -33.48 -3.05
N SER A 20 43.73 -34.18 -2.15
CA SER A 20 42.44 -34.85 -2.31
C SER A 20 41.31 -33.89 -2.71
N LYS A 21 40.54 -34.28 -3.74
CA LYS A 21 39.25 -33.69 -4.12
C LYS A 21 38.13 -34.32 -3.29
N ARG A 22 37.41 -33.50 -2.52
CA ARG A 22 36.04 -33.79 -2.04
C ARG A 22 35.16 -32.59 -2.34
N MET A 23 34.52 -32.60 -3.51
CA MET A 23 33.38 -31.74 -3.83
C MET A 23 32.12 -32.61 -3.88
N GLY A 24 31.00 -32.08 -3.37
CA GLY A 24 29.67 -32.60 -3.70
C GLY A 24 28.77 -32.91 -2.51
N ARG A 25 28.38 -31.90 -1.72
CA ARG A 25 27.12 -31.97 -0.95
C ARG A 25 26.47 -30.64 -0.53
N SER A 26 26.91 -29.50 -1.05
CA SER A 26 26.40 -28.18 -0.60
C SER A 26 25.49 -27.43 -1.59
N GLN A 27 25.38 -27.88 -2.85
CA GLN A 27 24.54 -27.20 -3.85
C GLN A 27 23.10 -27.73 -3.94
N ARG A 28 22.78 -28.89 -3.34
CA ARG A 28 21.42 -29.46 -3.38
C ARG A 28 20.50 -29.02 -2.23
N LYS A 29 20.99 -28.24 -1.26
CA LYS A 29 20.18 -27.75 -0.13
C LYS A 29 19.68 -26.30 -0.30
N LEU A 30 20.35 -25.49 -1.13
CA LEU A 30 19.93 -24.11 -1.40
C LEU A 30 18.83 -24.05 -2.47
N VAL A 31 18.89 -24.95 -3.46
CA VAL A 31 17.86 -25.06 -4.51
C VAL A 31 16.50 -25.52 -3.96
N SER A 32 16.48 -26.26 -2.84
CA SER A 32 15.23 -26.72 -2.22
C SER A 32 14.52 -25.64 -1.40
N GLU A 33 15.23 -24.61 -0.91
CA GLU A 33 14.63 -23.50 -0.15
C GLU A 33 14.12 -22.37 -1.06
N GLU A 34 14.76 -22.15 -2.22
CA GLU A 34 14.29 -21.24 -3.29
C GLU A 34 12.98 -21.72 -3.92
N GLU A 35 12.82 -23.03 -4.16
CA GLU A 35 11.57 -23.59 -4.69
C GLU A 35 10.42 -23.45 -3.69
N LEU A 36 10.65 -23.69 -2.39
CA LEU A 36 9.61 -23.65 -1.34
C LEU A 36 8.96 -22.27 -1.15
N HIS A 37 9.64 -21.16 -1.50
CA HIS A 37 9.15 -19.81 -1.24
C HIS A 37 8.41 -19.16 -2.43
N LEU A 38 8.85 -19.44 -3.66
CA LEU A 38 8.02 -19.21 -4.85
C LEU A 38 6.79 -20.11 -4.83
N GLN A 39 6.91 -21.30 -4.22
CA GLN A 39 5.76 -22.14 -3.90
C GLN A 39 4.82 -21.44 -2.92
N ALA A 40 5.28 -20.69 -1.92
CA ALA A 40 4.38 -19.97 -0.99
C ALA A 40 3.55 -18.85 -1.67
N LEU A 41 4.17 -18.03 -2.51
CA LEU A 41 3.45 -17.00 -3.29
C LEU A 41 2.53 -17.64 -4.35
N SER A 42 2.98 -18.71 -5.01
CA SER A 42 2.13 -19.45 -5.95
C SER A 42 1.04 -20.29 -5.25
N MET A 43 1.23 -20.70 -3.99
CA MET A 43 0.26 -21.42 -3.15
C MET A 43 -0.80 -20.46 -2.65
N ALA A 44 -0.45 -19.22 -2.27
CA ALA A 44 -1.42 -18.16 -1.97
C ALA A 44 -2.30 -17.87 -3.21
N LEU A 45 -1.71 -17.85 -4.40
CA LEU A 45 -2.43 -17.72 -5.68
C LEU A 45 -3.23 -18.98 -6.06
N GLN A 46 -2.74 -20.20 -5.76
CA GLN A 46 -3.44 -21.46 -6.02
C GLN A 46 -4.60 -21.71 -5.07
N GLN A 47 -4.48 -21.33 -3.79
CA GLN A 47 -5.55 -21.47 -2.81
C GLN A 47 -6.75 -20.56 -3.17
N HIS A 48 -6.49 -19.41 -3.80
CA HIS A 48 -7.49 -18.53 -4.39
C HIS A 48 -8.14 -19.12 -5.67
N GLN A 49 -7.39 -19.86 -6.49
CA GLN A 49 -7.95 -20.59 -7.66
C GLN A 49 -8.74 -21.85 -7.27
N LEU A 50 -8.39 -22.52 -6.17
CA LEU A 50 -9.08 -23.73 -5.69
C LEU A 50 -10.38 -23.41 -4.94
N SER A 51 -10.46 -22.28 -4.22
CA SER A 51 -11.72 -21.81 -3.62
C SER A 51 -12.76 -21.44 -4.68
N GLN A 52 -12.32 -20.88 -5.82
CA GLN A 52 -13.15 -20.62 -7.01
C GLN A 52 -13.61 -21.90 -7.73
N ARG A 53 -12.89 -23.03 -7.59
CA ARG A 53 -13.27 -24.32 -8.21
C ARG A 53 -14.26 -25.15 -7.38
N PHE A 54 -14.33 -24.94 -6.06
CA PHE A 54 -15.22 -25.72 -5.18
C PHE A 54 -16.66 -25.19 -5.07
N GLU A 55 -16.93 -23.95 -5.49
CA GLU A 55 -18.32 -23.48 -5.71
C GLU A 55 -18.90 -23.92 -7.07
N GLY A 56 -18.06 -24.51 -7.94
CA GLY A 56 -18.41 -24.91 -9.30
C GLY A 56 -18.78 -26.39 -9.49
N SER A 57 -19.33 -27.08 -8.49
CA SER A 57 -19.81 -28.46 -8.69
C SER A 57 -20.90 -28.89 -7.71
N MET A 58 -22.13 -28.42 -7.94
CA MET A 58 -23.34 -29.20 -7.64
C MET A 58 -24.35 -29.02 -8.77
N SER A 59 -24.13 -29.74 -9.87
CA SER A 59 -25.16 -29.97 -10.88
C SER A 59 -25.76 -31.36 -10.67
N ARG A 60 -26.98 -31.40 -10.13
CA ARG A 60 -27.92 -32.52 -10.39
C ARG A 60 -29.18 -31.91 -10.99
N ARG A 61 -29.55 -32.42 -12.18
CA ARG A 61 -30.79 -32.10 -12.89
C ARG A 61 -32.00 -32.74 -12.21
N ILE A 62 -33.16 -32.09 -12.45
CA ILE A 62 -34.57 -32.53 -12.56
C ILE A 62 -35.41 -31.48 -11.79
N GLY A 63 -36.39 -30.74 -12.31
CA GLY A 63 -37.07 -30.69 -13.60
C GLY A 63 -38.17 -29.60 -13.56
N SER A 64 -38.63 -29.19 -14.74
CA SER A 64 -39.94 -28.59 -15.09
C SER A 64 -40.57 -27.41 -14.30
N SER A 65 -40.81 -26.33 -15.06
CA SER A 65 -42.01 -25.47 -15.08
C SER A 65 -42.31 -24.51 -13.91
N ARG A 66 -42.12 -23.20 -14.15
CA ARG A 66 -43.18 -22.18 -14.43
C ARG A 66 -42.59 -20.77 -14.30
N ARG A 67 -42.93 -19.91 -15.26
CA ARG A 67 -42.64 -18.47 -15.24
C ARG A 67 -43.55 -17.80 -14.19
N HIS A 68 -42.95 -17.16 -13.19
CA HIS A 68 -43.59 -16.09 -12.43
C HIS A 68 -42.63 -14.91 -12.34
N ALA A 69 -43.10 -13.77 -12.87
CA ALA A 69 -42.48 -12.47 -12.66
C ALA A 69 -42.61 -12.13 -11.17
N VAL A 70 -41.47 -11.89 -10.51
CA VAL A 70 -41.43 -11.35 -9.15
C VAL A 70 -40.80 -9.97 -9.27
N SER A 71 -41.58 -8.95 -8.92
CA SER A 71 -41.12 -7.59 -8.74
C SER A 71 -40.12 -7.57 -7.57
N GLU A 72 -38.85 -7.28 -7.84
CA GLU A 72 -37.88 -7.03 -6.78
C GLU A 72 -38.17 -5.65 -6.17
N SER A 73 -38.78 -5.68 -4.99
CA SER A 73 -38.81 -4.54 -4.09
C SER A 73 -37.41 -4.33 -3.53
N PHE A 74 -36.75 -3.24 -3.92
CA PHE A 74 -35.53 -2.77 -3.29
C PHE A 74 -35.77 -2.55 -1.79
N SER A 75 -35.12 -3.34 -0.94
CA SER A 75 -35.09 -3.05 0.49
C SER A 75 -34.26 -1.79 0.71
N ALA A 76 -34.90 -0.70 1.11
CA ALA A 76 -34.24 0.53 1.52
C ALA A 76 -33.28 0.21 2.68
N SER A 77 -31.97 0.24 2.40
CA SER A 77 -30.97 0.36 3.45
C SER A 77 -31.24 1.69 4.15
N LYS A 78 -31.41 1.67 5.48
CA LYS A 78 -31.57 2.89 6.29
C LYS A 78 -30.36 3.79 6.02
N GLN A 79 -30.58 4.83 5.22
CA GLN A 79 -29.64 5.93 5.08
C GLN A 79 -29.47 6.56 6.47
N VAL A 80 -28.24 6.74 6.93
CA VAL A 80 -27.99 7.58 8.09
C VAL A 80 -28.41 8.99 7.66
N PRO A 81 -29.33 9.67 8.37
CA PRO A 81 -29.67 11.04 8.04
C PRO A 81 -28.41 11.88 8.12
N ILE A 82 -27.93 12.40 6.98
CA ILE A 82 -26.80 13.31 6.96
C ILE A 82 -27.29 14.63 7.54
N ASN A 83 -27.06 14.83 8.84
CA ASN A 83 -27.27 16.13 9.45
C ASN A 83 -26.02 16.99 9.18
N LEU A 84 -26.09 17.81 8.12
CA LEU A 84 -25.02 18.73 7.74
C LEU A 84 -24.76 19.81 8.77
N GLU A 85 -25.71 20.12 9.65
CA GLU A 85 -25.53 21.11 10.72
C GLU A 85 -24.53 20.61 11.77
N ASN A 86 -24.40 19.29 11.92
CA ASN A 86 -23.45 18.67 12.86
C ASN A 86 -22.02 18.61 12.31
N ILE A 87 -21.81 18.88 11.01
CA ILE A 87 -20.50 18.81 10.36
C ILE A 87 -19.89 20.21 10.32
N LYS A 88 -19.03 20.52 11.30
CA LYS A 88 -18.32 21.81 11.39
C LYS A 88 -17.34 22.02 10.23
N ILE A 89 -16.61 20.97 9.85
CA ILE A 89 -15.60 21.02 8.80
C ILE A 89 -16.11 20.24 7.59
N LYS A 90 -16.43 20.95 6.51
CA LYS A 90 -17.01 20.37 5.29
C LYS A 90 -15.98 20.01 4.23
N LYS A 91 -14.75 20.54 4.33
CA LYS A 91 -13.69 20.39 3.33
C LYS A 91 -12.91 19.09 3.55
N PHE A 92 -12.98 18.20 2.58
CA PHE A 92 -12.25 16.93 2.55
C PHE A 92 -11.11 17.03 1.54
N VAL A 93 -9.89 16.68 1.92
CA VAL A 93 -8.77 16.56 0.98
C VAL A 93 -8.41 15.08 0.85
N LEU A 94 -8.55 14.56 -0.37
CA LEU A 94 -8.41 13.14 -0.69
C LEU A 94 -7.04 12.89 -1.34
N ILE A 95 -6.24 12.03 -0.71
CA ILE A 95 -4.86 11.71 -1.07
C ILE A 95 -4.77 10.24 -1.45
N HIS A 96 -4.40 9.99 -2.70
CA HIS A 96 -4.35 8.66 -3.29
C HIS A 96 -3.13 7.85 -2.82
N GLY A 97 -3.21 6.53 -3.03
CA GLY A 97 -2.13 5.58 -2.81
C GLY A 97 -1.14 5.47 -3.98
N GLU A 98 -0.27 4.47 -3.93
CA GLU A 98 0.79 4.27 -4.91
C GLU A 98 0.23 3.97 -6.30
N GLY A 99 0.82 4.57 -7.34
CA GLY A 99 0.43 4.41 -8.73
C GLY A 99 -0.91 5.03 -9.12
N PHE A 100 -1.71 5.48 -8.17
CA PHE A 100 -2.97 6.19 -8.41
C PHE A 100 -2.74 7.69 -8.67
N GLY A 101 -3.85 8.40 -8.86
CA GLY A 101 -3.95 9.85 -8.93
C GLY A 101 -5.32 10.28 -8.39
N ALA A 102 -5.60 11.58 -8.38
CA ALA A 102 -6.87 12.17 -7.99
C ALA A 102 -8.09 11.49 -8.67
N TRP A 103 -7.90 11.01 -9.91
CA TRP A 103 -8.90 10.29 -10.70
C TRP A 103 -9.50 9.07 -9.98
N CYS A 104 -8.79 8.43 -9.04
CA CYS A 104 -9.30 7.25 -8.35
C CYS A 104 -10.48 7.60 -7.42
N TRP A 105 -10.58 8.86 -7.00
CA TRP A 105 -11.60 9.33 -6.08
C TRP A 105 -12.92 9.73 -6.75
N TYR A 106 -13.09 9.55 -8.07
CA TYR A 106 -14.22 10.13 -8.81
C TYR A 106 -15.60 9.79 -8.22
N LYS A 107 -15.83 8.55 -7.75
CA LYS A 107 -17.08 8.15 -7.09
C LYS A 107 -17.23 8.79 -5.72
N THR A 108 -16.15 8.84 -4.95
CA THR A 108 -16.12 9.43 -3.60
C THR A 108 -16.38 10.93 -3.65
N VAL A 109 -15.78 11.63 -4.62
CA VAL A 109 -16.02 13.06 -4.89
C VAL A 109 -17.51 13.28 -5.16
N ALA A 110 -18.08 12.56 -6.12
CA ALA A 110 -19.51 12.69 -6.46
C ALA A 110 -20.42 12.48 -5.23
N LEU A 111 -20.18 11.42 -4.45
CA LEU A 111 -20.99 11.13 -3.26
C LEU A 111 -20.85 12.19 -2.16
N LEU A 112 -19.64 12.74 -1.95
CA LEU A 112 -19.42 13.80 -0.96
C LEU A 112 -20.06 15.12 -1.41
N GLU A 113 -19.98 15.47 -2.70
CA GLU A 113 -20.64 16.66 -3.26
C GLU A 113 -22.17 16.56 -3.19
N GLU A 114 -22.74 15.40 -3.53
CA GLU A 114 -24.18 15.12 -3.39
C GLU A 114 -24.66 15.28 -1.95
N ALA A 115 -23.81 14.98 -0.97
CA ALA A 115 -24.07 15.20 0.45
C ALA A 115 -23.84 16.65 0.91
N GLY A 116 -23.45 17.58 0.03
CA GLY A 116 -23.19 18.98 0.38
C GLY A 116 -21.86 19.22 1.11
N LEU A 117 -20.91 18.29 0.97
CA LEU A 117 -19.53 18.42 1.44
C LEU A 117 -18.63 18.93 0.31
N LEU A 118 -17.40 19.34 0.65
CA LEU A 118 -16.47 19.99 -0.27
C LEU A 118 -15.21 19.14 -0.46
N PRO A 119 -15.26 18.06 -1.26
CA PRO A 119 -14.09 17.24 -1.54
C PRO A 119 -13.12 17.92 -2.51
N VAL A 120 -11.84 17.73 -2.27
CA VAL A 120 -10.73 18.12 -3.15
C VAL A 120 -9.81 16.91 -3.26
N ALA A 121 -9.72 16.31 -4.44
CA ALA A 121 -8.76 15.24 -4.71
C ALA A 121 -7.50 15.85 -5.34
N LEU A 122 -6.33 15.51 -4.80
CA LEU A 122 -5.04 16.04 -5.27
C LEU A 122 -4.24 14.95 -5.97
N ASP A 123 -3.58 15.32 -7.08
CA ASP A 123 -2.48 14.53 -7.62
C ASP A 123 -1.21 14.87 -6.83
N LEU A 124 -0.54 13.84 -6.30
CA LEU A 124 0.80 13.97 -5.72
C LEU A 124 1.86 14.14 -6.81
N THR A 125 3.05 14.62 -6.45
CA THR A 125 4.12 14.89 -7.43
C THR A 125 4.44 13.63 -8.26
N GLY A 126 4.45 13.76 -9.58
CA GLY A 126 4.68 12.66 -10.52
C GLY A 126 3.55 11.61 -10.60
N SER A 127 2.37 11.92 -10.06
CA SER A 127 1.19 11.03 -10.04
C SER A 127 0.04 11.63 -10.87
N GLY A 128 -0.94 10.79 -11.25
CA GLY A 128 -2.07 11.23 -12.09
C GLY A 128 -1.64 12.03 -13.31
N ILE A 129 -2.11 13.28 -13.43
CA ILE A 129 -1.76 14.17 -14.55
C ILE A 129 -0.54 15.07 -14.28
N ASP A 130 0.11 14.97 -13.13
CA ASP A 130 1.33 15.73 -12.83
C ASP A 130 2.51 15.23 -13.66
N LEU A 131 3.07 16.10 -14.50
CA LEU A 131 4.09 15.72 -15.49
C LEU A 131 5.51 15.61 -14.91
N THR A 132 5.69 15.78 -13.60
CA THR A 132 7.01 15.61 -12.97
C THR A 132 7.50 14.18 -13.20
N ASP A 133 8.78 14.05 -13.56
CA ASP A 133 9.42 12.75 -13.69
C ASP A 133 9.48 12.08 -12.31
N THR A 134 8.73 11.00 -12.16
CA THR A 134 8.66 10.20 -10.93
C THR A 134 10.04 9.74 -10.46
N ASN A 135 11.02 9.58 -11.37
CA ASN A 135 12.38 9.19 -11.00
C ASN A 135 13.17 10.27 -10.25
N SER A 136 12.70 11.52 -10.29
CA SER A 136 13.29 12.65 -9.57
C SER A 136 12.67 12.87 -8.19
N VAL A 137 11.57 12.18 -7.87
CA VAL A 137 10.88 12.30 -6.59
C VAL A 137 11.57 11.39 -5.57
N THR A 138 12.44 11.97 -4.76
CA THR A 138 13.31 11.20 -3.86
C THR A 138 12.89 11.25 -2.39
N THR A 139 12.10 12.25 -1.99
CA THR A 139 11.66 12.43 -0.60
C THR A 139 10.15 12.48 -0.45
N LEU A 140 9.65 12.13 0.74
CA LEU A 140 8.24 12.24 1.10
C LEU A 140 7.75 13.69 1.05
N ALA A 141 8.63 14.66 1.36
CA ALA A 141 8.33 16.08 1.22
C ALA A 141 8.08 16.46 -0.25
N ASP A 142 8.95 16.02 -1.16
CA ASP A 142 8.77 16.26 -2.61
C ASP A 142 7.47 15.62 -3.12
N TYR A 143 7.20 14.40 -2.70
CA TYR A 143 5.99 13.68 -3.11
C TYR A 143 4.72 14.35 -2.59
N SER A 144 4.74 14.80 -1.34
CA SER A 144 3.62 15.44 -0.65
C SER A 144 3.45 16.93 -0.99
N LYS A 145 4.33 17.50 -1.81
CA LYS A 145 4.35 18.94 -2.12
C LYS A 145 3.01 19.51 -2.56
N PRO A 146 2.19 18.86 -3.42
CA PRO A 146 0.88 19.38 -3.77
C PRO A 146 -0.07 19.51 -2.57
N LEU A 147 0.00 18.57 -1.62
CA LEU A 147 -0.76 18.63 -0.37
C LEU A 147 -0.25 19.75 0.54
N THR A 148 1.06 19.89 0.73
CA THR A 148 1.59 20.92 1.64
C THR A 148 1.33 22.32 1.09
N VAL A 149 1.52 22.55 -0.21
CA VAL A 149 1.17 23.80 -0.88
C VAL A 149 -0.33 24.10 -0.76
N TYR A 150 -1.19 23.09 -0.89
CA TYR A 150 -2.62 23.27 -0.68
C TYR A 150 -2.93 23.75 0.75
N LEU A 151 -2.32 23.13 1.77
CA LEU A 151 -2.54 23.47 3.18
C LEU A 151 -1.98 24.85 3.56
N GLU A 152 -0.82 25.22 3.00
CA GLU A 152 -0.21 26.55 3.19
C GLU A 152 -1.11 27.68 2.69
N ASN A 153 -1.80 27.46 1.57
CA ASN A 153 -2.67 28.45 0.95
C ASN A 153 -4.09 28.48 1.54
N LEU A 154 -4.41 27.64 2.53
CA LEU A 154 -5.67 27.75 3.25
C LEU A 154 -5.69 29.02 4.11
N PRO A 155 -6.84 29.70 4.24
CA PRO A 155 -7.06 30.75 5.25
C PRO A 155 -6.64 30.30 6.66
N GLU A 156 -6.20 31.25 7.49
CA GLU A 156 -5.63 30.96 8.82
C GLU A 156 -6.64 30.25 9.75
N ASP A 157 -7.90 30.61 9.63
CA ASP A 157 -9.03 30.08 10.41
C ASP A 157 -9.67 28.81 9.80
N GLU A 158 -9.22 28.38 8.62
CA GLU A 158 -9.78 27.21 7.94
C GLU A 158 -9.00 25.92 8.26
N LYS A 159 -9.76 24.84 8.47
CA LYS A 159 -9.24 23.48 8.64
C LYS A 159 -9.88 22.51 7.65
N VAL A 160 -9.20 21.39 7.42
CA VAL A 160 -9.67 20.31 6.54
C VAL A 160 -9.72 18.96 7.24
N ILE A 161 -10.48 18.04 6.65
CA ILE A 161 -10.40 16.61 6.95
C ILE A 161 -9.52 15.97 5.86
N LEU A 162 -8.40 15.38 6.25
CA LEU A 162 -7.54 14.65 5.32
C LEU A 162 -8.01 13.19 5.24
N VAL A 163 -7.98 12.61 4.04
CA VAL A 163 -8.18 11.18 3.80
C VAL A 163 -7.01 10.67 2.98
N GLY A 164 -6.19 9.79 3.56
CA GLY A 164 -5.03 9.18 2.90
C GLY A 164 -5.26 7.70 2.68
N HIS A 165 -5.18 7.25 1.44
CA HIS A 165 -5.28 5.83 1.06
C HIS A 165 -3.91 5.19 0.88
N SER A 166 -3.72 3.95 1.35
CA SER A 166 -2.45 3.21 1.24
C SER A 166 -1.24 4.07 1.64
N ILE A 167 -0.25 4.26 0.76
CA ILE A 167 0.92 5.11 0.98
C ILE A 167 0.58 6.59 1.23
N GLY A 168 -0.59 7.06 0.77
CA GLY A 168 -1.12 8.37 1.09
C GLY A 168 -1.27 8.59 2.60
N GLY A 169 -1.32 7.52 3.39
CA GLY A 169 -1.17 7.54 4.85
C GLY A 169 0.11 8.24 5.31
N ALA A 170 1.24 7.97 4.66
CA ALA A 170 2.51 8.63 4.96
C ALA A 170 2.45 10.14 4.67
N CYS A 171 1.83 10.53 3.55
CA CYS A 171 1.66 11.93 3.17
C CYS A 171 0.79 12.70 4.17
N ILE A 172 -0.30 12.12 4.66
CA ILE A 172 -1.15 12.78 5.67
C ILE A 172 -0.50 12.78 7.06
N SER A 173 0.34 11.80 7.40
CA SER A 173 1.17 11.82 8.61
C SER A 173 2.20 12.96 8.56
N TYR A 174 2.86 13.12 7.40
CA TYR A 174 3.77 14.25 7.16
C TYR A 174 3.02 15.58 7.30
N ALA A 175 1.84 15.72 6.67
CA ALA A 175 1.03 16.92 6.78
C ALA A 175 0.59 17.22 8.22
N LEU A 176 0.25 16.21 9.02
CA LEU A 176 -0.07 16.36 10.45
C LEU A 176 1.11 16.86 11.28
N GLU A 177 2.32 16.43 10.97
CA GLU A 177 3.52 16.90 11.68
C GLU A 177 3.86 18.36 11.31
N HIS A 178 3.64 18.77 10.06
CA HIS A 178 4.07 20.09 9.59
C HIS A 178 2.98 21.17 9.63
N TYR A 179 1.70 20.78 9.52
CA TYR A 179 0.56 21.70 9.48
C TYR A 179 -0.58 21.27 10.44
N PRO A 180 -0.31 20.89 11.70
CA PRO A 180 -1.34 20.38 12.61
C PRO A 180 -2.51 21.37 12.81
N GLN A 181 -2.24 22.67 12.76
CA GLN A 181 -3.25 23.72 12.89
C GLN A 181 -4.27 23.75 11.74
N LYS A 182 -3.90 23.27 10.55
CA LYS A 182 -4.77 23.25 9.35
C LYS A 182 -5.62 21.99 9.24
N ILE A 183 -5.39 21.00 10.11
CA ILE A 183 -6.01 19.68 9.99
C ILE A 183 -6.94 19.45 11.18
N SER A 184 -8.21 19.23 10.91
CA SER A 184 -9.20 18.91 11.95
C SER A 184 -9.23 17.43 12.27
N LYS A 185 -9.13 16.57 11.25
CA LYS A 185 -9.13 15.11 11.36
C LYS A 185 -8.29 14.53 10.24
N ALA A 186 -7.61 13.42 10.50
CA ALA A 186 -6.87 12.65 9.52
C ALA A 186 -7.41 11.22 9.47
N ILE A 187 -7.86 10.79 8.30
CA ILE A 187 -8.49 9.49 8.06
C ILE A 187 -7.54 8.63 7.24
N PHE A 188 -7.04 7.56 7.85
CA PHE A 188 -6.19 6.55 7.24
C PHE A 188 -7.06 5.45 6.65
N LEU A 189 -7.20 5.41 5.33
CA LEU A 189 -8.02 4.44 4.61
C LEU A 189 -7.16 3.28 4.12
N CYS A 190 -7.19 2.14 4.82
CA CYS A 190 -6.31 0.99 4.59
C CYS A 190 -4.88 1.43 4.27
N ALA A 191 -4.35 2.30 5.13
CA ALA A 191 -3.19 3.13 4.84
C ALA A 191 -2.00 2.84 5.75
N THR A 192 -0.81 3.26 5.32
CA THR A 192 0.45 3.14 6.07
C THR A 192 0.47 4.16 7.23
N MET A 193 -0.13 3.80 8.37
CA MET A 193 -0.14 4.61 9.60
C MET A 193 0.99 4.18 10.54
N VAL A 194 2.23 4.35 10.10
CA VAL A 194 3.41 3.92 10.85
C VAL A 194 3.74 4.84 12.02
N SER A 195 4.43 4.30 13.04
CA SER A 195 4.96 5.06 14.17
C SER A 195 6.19 5.89 13.78
N ASP A 196 6.60 6.81 14.67
CA ASP A 196 7.85 7.57 14.54
C ASP A 196 9.06 6.65 14.23
N GLY A 197 9.96 7.14 13.39
CA GLY A 197 11.20 6.46 13.01
C GLY A 197 11.05 5.29 12.03
N HIS A 198 9.83 4.92 11.65
CA HIS A 198 9.54 3.85 10.70
C HIS A 198 9.33 4.37 9.28
N LYS A 199 9.56 3.49 8.31
CA LYS A 199 9.30 3.75 6.90
C LYS A 199 7.90 3.25 6.53
N PRO A 200 7.20 3.89 5.60
CA PRO A 200 5.97 3.33 5.06
C PRO A 200 6.17 1.94 4.44
N PHE A 201 7.36 1.66 3.87
CA PHE A 201 7.68 0.34 3.34
C PHE A 201 7.64 -0.78 4.40
N ASP A 202 7.96 -0.47 5.66
CA ASP A 202 8.08 -1.47 6.73
C ASP A 202 6.76 -2.23 6.95
N VAL A 203 5.63 -1.60 6.59
CA VAL A 203 4.29 -2.19 6.64
C VAL A 203 4.17 -3.42 5.73
N PHE A 204 4.79 -3.38 4.55
CA PHE A 204 4.73 -4.45 3.56
C PHE A 204 5.84 -5.47 3.74
N ALA A 205 6.78 -5.24 4.66
CA ALA A 205 7.93 -6.12 4.86
C ALA A 205 7.52 -7.52 5.32
N ASP A 206 6.48 -7.65 6.15
CA ASP A 206 5.99 -8.94 6.63
C ASP A 206 5.34 -9.76 5.48
N GLU A 207 4.70 -9.10 4.51
CA GLU A 207 4.07 -9.75 3.35
C GLU A 207 5.06 -10.00 2.20
N LEU A 208 6.07 -9.15 2.05
CA LEU A 208 7.13 -9.22 1.03
C LEU A 208 8.42 -9.90 1.53
N GLY A 209 8.44 -10.39 2.77
CA GLY A 209 9.57 -11.05 3.43
C GLY A 209 10.59 -10.08 4.06
N SER A 210 11.11 -9.10 3.30
CA SER A 210 11.89 -7.96 3.83
C SER A 210 12.11 -6.87 2.78
N ALA A 211 12.48 -5.66 3.23
CA ALA A 211 12.88 -4.58 2.32
C ALA A 211 14.13 -4.91 1.51
N GLU A 212 15.16 -5.48 2.15
CA GLU A 212 16.39 -5.89 1.48
C GLU A 212 16.12 -6.93 0.39
N ARG A 213 15.26 -7.90 0.69
CA ARG A 213 14.89 -8.94 -0.25
C ARG A 213 14.12 -8.38 -1.43
N PHE A 214 13.11 -7.54 -1.17
CA PHE A 214 12.38 -6.85 -2.24
C PHE A 214 13.35 -6.07 -3.13
N MET A 215 14.30 -5.34 -2.54
CA MET A 215 15.28 -4.54 -3.27
C MET A 215 16.26 -5.38 -4.12
N GLN A 216 16.55 -6.61 -3.72
CA GLN A 216 17.48 -7.49 -4.42
C GLN A 216 16.81 -8.37 -5.49
N GLU A 217 15.59 -8.84 -5.23
CA GLU A 217 14.95 -9.91 -6.01
C GLU A 217 13.76 -9.43 -6.85
N SER A 218 13.22 -8.23 -6.58
CA SER A 218 12.02 -7.76 -7.25
C SER A 218 12.27 -7.35 -8.71
N LYS A 219 11.52 -7.98 -9.60
CA LYS A 219 11.46 -7.63 -11.03
C LYS A 219 10.65 -6.36 -11.31
N PHE A 220 9.96 -5.84 -10.30
CA PHE A 220 9.08 -4.67 -10.41
C PHE A 220 9.83 -3.34 -10.24
N LEU A 221 11.12 -3.40 -9.87
CA LEU A 221 11.96 -2.23 -9.64
C LEU A 221 12.34 -1.54 -10.95
N ILE A 222 12.22 -0.22 -10.93
CA ILE A 222 12.53 0.65 -12.05
C ILE A 222 13.84 1.38 -11.73
N HIS A 223 14.81 1.25 -12.64
CA HIS A 223 16.12 1.90 -12.54
C HIS A 223 16.17 3.10 -13.48
N GLY A 224 15.33 4.11 -13.21
CA GLY A 224 15.12 5.25 -14.12
C GLY A 224 16.37 6.10 -14.35
N ASN A 225 17.32 6.08 -13.41
CA ASN A 225 18.58 6.82 -13.48
C ASN A 225 19.78 5.97 -13.95
N GLY A 226 19.52 4.76 -14.48
CA GLY A 226 20.51 3.80 -14.95
C GLY A 226 20.65 2.57 -14.04
N LYS A 227 20.97 1.40 -14.63
CA LYS A 227 21.01 0.10 -13.94
C LYS A 227 22.05 -0.01 -12.80
N GLU A 228 23.11 0.79 -12.87
CA GLU A 228 24.17 0.83 -11.85
C GLU A 228 23.83 1.73 -10.65
N LYS A 229 22.70 2.45 -10.70
CA LYS A 229 22.21 3.30 -9.62
C LYS A 229 21.08 2.61 -8.86
N PRO A 230 20.78 3.02 -7.62
CA PRO A 230 19.62 2.50 -6.90
C PRO A 230 18.31 2.66 -7.69
N PRO A 231 17.35 1.75 -7.52
CA PRO A 231 16.05 1.87 -8.17
C PRO A 231 15.33 3.13 -7.68
N THR A 232 14.63 3.77 -8.61
CA THR A 232 13.95 5.06 -8.42
C THR A 232 12.46 4.88 -8.16
N GLY A 233 11.89 3.75 -8.59
CA GLY A 233 10.47 3.47 -8.45
C GLY A 233 10.16 1.99 -8.61
N PHE A 234 8.87 1.67 -8.58
CA PHE A 234 8.37 0.33 -8.89
C PHE A 234 6.98 0.42 -9.51
N MET A 235 6.61 -0.63 -10.24
CA MET A 235 5.24 -0.83 -10.69
C MET A 235 4.98 -2.34 -10.82
N PHE A 236 3.87 -2.79 -10.25
CA PHE A 236 3.44 -4.17 -10.42
C PHE A 236 2.96 -4.41 -11.86
N GLU A 237 3.11 -5.65 -12.31
CA GLU A 237 2.50 -6.12 -13.56
C GLU A 237 0.96 -6.14 -13.42
N LYS A 238 0.25 -6.10 -14.56
CA LYS A 238 -1.21 -5.91 -14.59
C LYS A 238 -1.97 -7.04 -13.89
N GLU A 239 -1.50 -8.27 -14.01
CA GLU A 239 -2.10 -9.45 -13.40
C GLU A 239 -2.01 -9.39 -11.87
N GLN A 240 -0.88 -8.94 -11.34
CA GLN A 240 -0.62 -8.75 -9.91
C GLN A 240 -1.48 -7.60 -9.37
N MET A 241 -1.54 -6.47 -10.09
CA MET A 241 -2.41 -5.35 -9.70
C MET A 241 -3.88 -5.79 -9.59
N LYS A 242 -4.38 -6.61 -10.51
CA LYS A 242 -5.75 -7.14 -10.45
C LYS A 242 -6.00 -7.96 -9.18
N GLY A 243 -5.05 -8.82 -8.81
CA GLY A 243 -5.18 -9.69 -7.65
C GLY A 243 -5.02 -8.98 -6.30
N LEU A 244 -4.13 -7.98 -6.24
CA LEU A 244 -3.79 -7.23 -5.03
C LEU A 244 -4.77 -6.08 -4.76
N TYR A 245 -5.07 -5.28 -5.79
CA TYR A 245 -5.81 -4.03 -5.61
C TYR A 245 -7.30 -4.12 -5.92
N PHE A 246 -7.69 -5.05 -6.80
CA PHE A 246 -8.98 -4.99 -7.49
C PHE A 246 -9.78 -6.31 -7.43
N ASN A 247 -9.56 -7.13 -6.41
CA ASN A 247 -10.25 -8.42 -6.25
C ASN A 247 -11.77 -8.29 -6.01
N GLN A 248 -12.27 -7.10 -5.65
CA GLN A 248 -13.71 -6.83 -5.46
C GLN A 248 -14.24 -5.69 -6.35
N SER A 249 -13.37 -5.04 -7.13
CA SER A 249 -13.69 -3.89 -7.96
C SER A 249 -14.36 -4.28 -9.28
N GLN A 250 -15.26 -3.43 -9.79
CA GLN A 250 -15.96 -3.69 -11.05
C GLN A 250 -15.00 -3.55 -12.24
N ALA A 251 -15.19 -4.37 -13.28
CA ALA A 251 -14.31 -4.42 -14.44
C ALA A 251 -14.06 -3.07 -15.12
N LYS A 252 -15.06 -2.16 -15.12
CA LYS A 252 -14.91 -0.81 -15.67
C LYS A 252 -13.93 0.07 -14.88
N ASP A 253 -13.92 -0.05 -13.56
CA ASP A 253 -13.00 0.68 -12.69
C ASP A 253 -11.59 0.10 -12.81
N VAL A 254 -11.49 -1.22 -12.94
CA VAL A 254 -10.21 -1.89 -13.24
C VAL A 254 -9.66 -1.42 -14.59
N ALA A 255 -10.50 -1.33 -15.63
CA ALA A 255 -10.07 -0.85 -16.94
C ALA A 255 -9.57 0.60 -16.89
N LEU A 256 -10.27 1.48 -16.15
CA LEU A 256 -9.81 2.84 -15.88
C LEU A 256 -8.44 2.83 -15.18
N ALA A 257 -8.30 2.06 -14.10
CA ALA A 257 -7.04 1.98 -13.36
C ALA A 257 -5.87 1.49 -14.24
N MET A 258 -6.08 0.45 -15.05
CA MET A 258 -5.05 -0.07 -15.96
C MET A 258 -4.62 0.91 -17.05
N ALA A 259 -5.45 1.93 -17.35
CA ALA A 259 -5.13 2.98 -18.32
C ALA A 259 -4.52 4.23 -17.67
N SER A 260 -4.73 4.44 -16.36
CA SER A 260 -4.38 5.68 -15.66
C SER A 260 -3.26 5.53 -14.65
N MET A 261 -2.99 4.32 -14.16
CA MET A 261 -1.94 4.09 -13.16
C MET A 261 -0.54 4.37 -13.73
N ARG A 262 0.33 4.89 -12.86
CA ARG A 262 1.72 5.25 -13.17
C ARG A 262 2.67 4.52 -12.24
N ASN A 263 3.96 4.61 -12.57
CA ASN A 263 5.02 4.12 -11.69
C ASN A 263 5.00 4.88 -10.36
N SER A 264 5.35 4.20 -9.28
CA SER A 264 5.40 4.80 -7.94
C SER A 264 6.84 5.15 -7.57
N PRO A 265 7.11 6.35 -7.02
CA PRO A 265 8.45 6.72 -6.58
C PRO A 265 8.82 5.93 -5.32
N LEU A 266 10.01 5.33 -5.30
CA LEU A 266 10.43 4.47 -4.20
C LEU A 266 10.98 5.27 -3.01
N GLY A 267 11.64 6.40 -3.28
CA GLY A 267 12.25 7.26 -2.27
C GLY A 267 11.32 7.62 -1.10
N PRO A 268 10.13 8.20 -1.37
CA PRO A 268 9.14 8.54 -0.34
C PRO A 268 8.71 7.38 0.54
N ILE A 269 8.66 6.17 -0.02
CA ILE A 269 8.20 4.96 0.69
C ILE A 269 9.32 4.39 1.57
N MET A 270 10.57 4.63 1.19
CA MET A 270 11.76 4.20 1.92
C MET A 270 12.26 5.24 2.93
N GLU A 271 11.67 6.43 2.98
CA GLU A 271 12.03 7.47 3.93
C GLU A 271 11.44 7.18 5.32
N LYS A 272 12.22 7.42 6.37
CA LYS A 272 11.72 7.30 7.75
C LYS A 272 10.94 8.55 8.11
N LEU A 273 9.74 8.39 8.66
CA LEU A 273 8.99 9.52 9.17
C LEU A 273 9.58 10.00 10.51
N SER A 274 9.56 11.30 10.72
CA SER A 274 9.86 11.95 12.01
C SER A 274 8.56 12.53 12.56
N LEU A 275 7.97 11.90 13.57
CA LEU A 275 6.65 12.21 14.08
C LEU A 275 6.73 12.52 15.57
N SER A 276 6.26 13.70 15.96
CA SER A 276 6.29 14.16 17.35
C SER A 276 4.99 13.84 18.08
N THR A 277 5.08 13.72 19.41
CA THR A 277 3.88 13.56 20.26
C THR A 277 3.00 14.81 20.21
N ASP A 278 3.59 16.01 20.22
CA ASP A 278 2.87 17.27 20.35
C ASP A 278 2.16 17.74 19.07
N LYS A 279 2.52 17.17 17.91
CA LYS A 279 1.88 17.50 16.62
C LYS A 279 1.15 16.29 16.04
N TYR A 280 1.87 15.37 15.40
CA TYR A 280 1.26 14.16 14.84
C TYR A 280 0.48 13.37 15.90
N GLY A 281 1.09 13.15 17.07
CA GLY A 281 0.51 12.38 18.18
C GLY A 281 -0.75 13.01 18.76
N ALA A 282 -0.80 14.34 18.84
CA ALA A 282 -1.95 15.11 19.31
C ALA A 282 -3.06 15.27 18.26
N GLY A 283 -2.78 14.98 16.98
CA GLY A 283 -3.76 15.04 15.90
C GLY A 283 -4.87 13.99 16.06
N ARG A 284 -6.09 14.35 15.66
CA ARG A 284 -7.24 13.43 15.66
C ARG A 284 -7.16 12.48 14.47
N ARG A 285 -6.72 11.24 14.73
CA ARG A 285 -6.53 10.21 13.71
C ARG A 285 -7.67 9.19 13.74
N PHE A 286 -8.15 8.78 12.58
CA PHE A 286 -9.13 7.72 12.41
C PHE A 286 -8.61 6.72 11.40
N TYR A 287 -8.93 5.44 11.58
CA TYR A 287 -8.52 4.40 10.65
C TYR A 287 -9.75 3.69 10.07
N ILE A 288 -9.76 3.44 8.76
CA ILE A 288 -10.79 2.67 8.07
C ILE A 288 -10.13 1.41 7.51
N GLN A 289 -10.49 0.26 8.07
CA GLN A 289 -9.98 -1.04 7.63
C GLN A 289 -10.81 -1.61 6.47
N THR A 290 -10.13 -2.24 5.53
CA THR A 290 -10.72 -3.00 4.41
C THR A 290 -10.51 -4.49 4.66
N LEU A 291 -11.58 -5.28 4.70
CA LEU A 291 -11.49 -6.66 5.22
C LEU A 291 -11.18 -7.73 4.17
N ASP A 292 -11.25 -7.41 2.88
CA ASP A 292 -10.89 -8.31 1.78
C ASP A 292 -9.69 -7.74 0.99
N ASP A 293 -8.83 -7.00 1.69
CA ASP A 293 -7.63 -6.38 1.18
C ASP A 293 -6.51 -7.41 1.02
N HIS A 294 -5.99 -7.53 -0.20
CA HIS A 294 -4.90 -8.44 -0.54
C HIS A 294 -3.55 -7.73 -0.70
N ALA A 295 -3.52 -6.40 -0.67
CA ALA A 295 -2.29 -5.61 -0.77
C ALA A 295 -1.78 -5.15 0.60
N LEU A 296 -2.71 -4.93 1.53
CA LEU A 296 -2.43 -4.65 2.93
C LEU A 296 -3.40 -5.47 3.77
N SER A 297 -3.01 -6.69 4.15
CA SER A 297 -3.95 -7.63 4.78
C SER A 297 -4.58 -7.07 6.06
N PRO A 298 -5.79 -7.52 6.42
CA PRO A 298 -6.47 -7.06 7.64
C PRO A 298 -5.62 -7.23 8.92
N ASP A 299 -4.82 -8.29 9.00
CA ASP A 299 -3.94 -8.55 10.14
C ASP A 299 -2.84 -7.49 10.25
N VAL A 300 -2.26 -7.08 9.12
CA VAL A 300 -1.29 -5.97 9.07
C VAL A 300 -1.96 -4.65 9.44
N GLN A 301 -3.17 -4.38 8.93
CA GLN A 301 -3.93 -3.19 9.30
C GLN A 301 -4.23 -3.15 10.81
N GLU A 302 -4.57 -4.29 11.42
CA GLU A 302 -4.79 -4.41 12.86
C GLU A 302 -3.50 -4.23 13.68
N LYS A 303 -2.36 -4.72 13.18
CA LYS A 303 -1.05 -4.46 13.76
C LYS A 303 -0.73 -2.97 13.80
N LEU A 304 -0.93 -2.25 12.69
CA LEU A 304 -0.70 -0.80 12.61
C LEU A 304 -1.55 -0.03 13.62
N VAL A 305 -2.84 -0.35 13.70
CA VAL A 305 -3.77 0.27 14.66
C VAL A 305 -3.34 -0.01 16.10
N ARG A 306 -2.81 -1.19 16.39
CA ARG A 306 -2.33 -1.54 17.75
C ARG A 306 -1.04 -0.81 18.11
N GLU A 307 -0.12 -0.68 17.17
CA GLU A 307 1.20 -0.06 17.38
C GLU A 307 1.16 1.47 17.38
N ASN A 308 0.19 2.06 16.67
CA ASN A 308 -0.05 3.49 16.61
C ASN A 308 -1.54 3.82 16.75
N PRO A 309 -2.11 3.77 17.98
CA PRO A 309 -3.56 3.86 18.19
C PRO A 309 -4.18 5.17 17.65
N PRO A 310 -5.22 5.08 16.80
CA PRO A 310 -6.06 6.21 16.40
C PRO A 310 -7.19 6.45 17.41
N GLU A 311 -7.88 7.58 17.28
CA GLU A 311 -9.07 7.91 18.08
C GLU A 311 -10.25 6.97 17.79
N GLY A 312 -10.38 6.51 16.53
CA GLY A 312 -11.44 5.59 16.13
C GLY A 312 -11.06 4.69 14.97
N VAL A 313 -11.65 3.48 14.95
CA VAL A 313 -11.41 2.46 13.92
C VAL A 313 -12.74 2.01 13.34
N PHE A 314 -12.85 2.05 12.01
CA PHE A 314 -14.01 1.64 11.24
C PHE A 314 -13.62 0.49 10.32
N LYS A 315 -14.59 -0.30 9.85
CA LYS A 315 -14.34 -1.46 8.99
C LYS A 315 -15.30 -1.49 7.80
N ILE A 316 -14.79 -1.79 6.62
CA ILE A 316 -15.58 -2.01 5.40
C ILE A 316 -15.45 -3.49 4.99
N LYS A 317 -16.55 -4.23 5.18
CA LYS A 317 -16.67 -5.63 4.74
C LYS A 317 -16.85 -5.70 3.22
N GLY A 318 -16.24 -6.69 2.55
CA GLY A 318 -16.37 -6.84 1.11
C GLY A 318 -15.50 -5.87 0.30
N SER A 319 -14.68 -5.04 0.95
CA SER A 319 -13.83 -4.08 0.26
C SER A 319 -12.46 -4.69 0.00
N ASP A 320 -12.03 -4.60 -1.25
CA ASP A 320 -10.64 -4.75 -1.61
C ASP A 320 -9.82 -3.54 -1.12
N HIS A 321 -8.55 -3.50 -1.54
CA HIS A 321 -7.64 -2.39 -1.29
C HIS A 321 -8.14 -1.03 -1.83
N CYS A 322 -9.10 -1.02 -2.75
CA CYS A 322 -9.63 0.18 -3.40
C CYS A 322 -11.10 0.43 -3.02
N PRO A 323 -11.40 0.78 -1.76
CA PRO A 323 -12.78 1.02 -1.29
C PRO A 323 -13.52 2.11 -2.07
N PHE A 324 -12.81 3.08 -2.65
CA PHE A 324 -13.38 4.09 -3.56
C PHE A 324 -13.91 3.51 -4.88
N PHE A 325 -13.53 2.28 -5.25
CA PHE A 325 -14.08 1.55 -6.38
C PHE A 325 -15.03 0.42 -5.98
N SER A 326 -14.61 -0.45 -5.06
CA SER A 326 -15.34 -1.66 -4.68
C SER A 326 -16.53 -1.37 -3.75
N LYS A 327 -16.39 -0.43 -2.81
CA LYS A 327 -17.41 -0.11 -1.79
C LYS A 327 -17.61 1.41 -1.57
N PRO A 328 -17.84 2.21 -2.63
CA PRO A 328 -17.87 3.67 -2.53
C PRO A 328 -18.98 4.20 -1.60
N GLN A 329 -20.16 3.56 -1.56
CA GLN A 329 -21.24 3.97 -0.66
C GLN A 329 -20.92 3.69 0.82
N SER A 330 -20.28 2.56 1.11
CA SER A 330 -19.84 2.23 2.48
C SER A 330 -18.75 3.16 2.95
N LEU A 331 -17.78 3.47 2.08
CA LEU A 331 -16.74 4.46 2.34
C LEU A 331 -17.36 5.84 2.61
N HIS A 332 -18.25 6.31 1.74
CA HIS A 332 -18.94 7.59 1.91
C HIS A 332 -19.66 7.69 3.26
N LYS A 333 -20.42 6.65 3.64
CA LYS A 333 -21.11 6.61 4.93
C LYS A 333 -20.15 6.80 6.10
N ILE A 334 -19.02 6.10 6.11
CA ILE A 334 -18.02 6.19 7.18
C ILE A 334 -17.35 7.56 7.21
N LEU A 335 -17.02 8.13 6.04
CA LEU A 335 -16.44 9.48 5.96
C LEU A 335 -17.38 10.53 6.58
N VAL A 336 -18.68 10.46 6.28
CA VAL A 336 -19.69 11.33 6.88
C VAL A 336 -19.81 11.09 8.39
N GLU A 337 -19.82 9.83 8.83
CA GLU A 337 -19.86 9.47 10.25
C GLU A 337 -18.68 10.07 11.02
N ILE A 338 -17.46 9.93 10.51
CA ILE A 338 -16.26 10.54 11.10
C ILE A 338 -16.35 12.08 11.10
N ALA A 339 -16.90 12.67 10.04
CA ALA A 339 -17.09 14.13 9.95
C ALA A 339 -17.94 14.67 11.10
N GLN A 340 -18.98 13.91 11.49
CA GLN A 340 -19.94 14.26 12.54
C GLN A 340 -19.41 14.08 13.97
N ILE A 341 -18.29 13.37 14.16
CA ILE A 341 -17.69 13.23 15.49
C ILE A 341 -17.25 14.63 15.99
N PRO A 342 -17.74 15.09 17.16
CA PRO A 342 -17.61 16.48 17.62
C PRO A 342 -16.16 16.93 17.83
#